data_AF-A0A957FFC3-F1
#
_entry.id   AF-A0A957FFC3-F1
#
_cell.length_a   1.000
_cell.length_b   1.000
_cell.length_c   1.000
_cell.angle_alpha   90.00
_cell.angle_beta   90.00
_cell.angle_gamma   90.00
#
_symmetry.space_group_name_H-M   'P 1'
#
loop_
_entity.id
_entity.type
_entity.pdbx_description
1 polymer ?
#
loop_
_entity_poly.entity_id
_entity_poly.type
_entity_poly.pdbx_seq_one_letter_code
_entity_poly.pdbx_strand_id
1 'polypeptide(L)'
;IDAIAIGQLTPGPVFTTATFIGYVLGGVPAALLATLGIFLPAFIFVALSARLIPRIRQSAWAGALLDGVNAASMGLMAAVTWQLAQAAVTDVWTLGIVVVAAVALFRFKINTTWLIAGGALAGWLGQGFG
;
A
#
# COMPACT_ATOMS: atom_id res chain seq x y z
N ILE A 1 -17.11 -14.83 -3.75
CA ILE A 1 -16.44 -14.19 -2.58
C ILE A 1 -14.93 -14.10 -2.82
N ASP A 2 -14.35 -15.04 -3.58
CA ASP A 2 -12.92 -15.06 -3.96
C ASP A 2 -12.46 -13.90 -4.85
N ALA A 3 -13.34 -13.38 -5.75
CA ALA A 3 -13.00 -12.24 -6.61
C ALA A 3 -12.80 -10.91 -5.84
N ILE A 4 -13.51 -10.74 -4.70
CA ILE A 4 -13.35 -9.56 -3.83
C ILE A 4 -12.06 -9.69 -3.02
N ALA A 5 -11.73 -10.91 -2.54
CA ALA A 5 -10.48 -11.18 -1.84
C ALA A 5 -9.25 -10.98 -2.75
N ILE A 6 -9.31 -11.44 -4.01
CA ILE A 6 -8.26 -11.22 -5.02
C ILE A 6 -8.15 -9.73 -5.39
N GLY A 7 -9.28 -9.02 -5.51
CA GLY A 7 -9.31 -7.58 -5.77
C GLY A 7 -8.76 -6.71 -4.64
N GLN A 8 -8.61 -7.25 -3.42
CA GLN A 8 -7.91 -6.58 -2.31
C GLN A 8 -6.41 -6.89 -2.23
N LEU A 9 -5.95 -7.97 -2.89
CA LEU A 9 -4.54 -8.35 -2.98
C LEU A 9 -3.81 -7.65 -4.14
N THR A 10 -4.55 -7.25 -5.17
CA THR A 10 -4.06 -6.44 -6.30
C THR A 10 -4.58 -5.01 -6.17
N PRO A 11 -3.94 -3.99 -6.79
CA PRO A 11 -4.18 -2.60 -6.45
C PRO A 11 -5.68 -2.29 -6.53
N GLY A 12 -6.30 -2.04 -5.36
CA GLY A 12 -7.68 -1.63 -5.13
C GLY A 12 -8.80 -2.47 -5.78
N PRO A 13 -9.92 -2.71 -5.07
CA PRO A 13 -11.11 -3.31 -5.68
C PRO A 13 -11.59 -2.51 -6.90
N VAL A 14 -11.44 -1.18 -6.88
CA VAL A 14 -11.87 -0.29 -7.98
C VAL A 14 -11.11 -0.55 -9.28
N PHE A 15 -9.79 -0.70 -9.25
CA PHE A 15 -8.99 -0.87 -10.48
C PHE A 15 -9.17 -2.29 -11.05
N THR A 16 -9.15 -3.29 -10.16
CA THR A 16 -9.40 -4.69 -10.56
C THR A 16 -10.81 -4.85 -11.16
N THR A 17 -11.83 -4.22 -10.56
CA THR A 17 -13.20 -4.24 -11.10
C THR A 17 -13.29 -3.53 -12.46
N ALA A 18 -12.63 -2.40 -12.65
CA ALA A 18 -12.68 -1.68 -13.93
C ALA A 18 -11.97 -2.45 -15.07
N THR A 19 -10.82 -3.07 -14.80
CA THR A 19 -10.16 -3.99 -15.76
C THR A 19 -11.04 -5.20 -16.08
N PHE A 20 -11.72 -5.76 -15.07
CA PHE A 20 -12.66 -6.87 -15.26
C PHE A 20 -13.90 -6.47 -16.07
N ILE A 21 -14.47 -5.30 -15.81
CA ILE A 21 -15.59 -4.77 -16.63
C ILE A 21 -15.12 -4.58 -18.08
N GLY A 22 -13.92 -4.04 -18.30
CA GLY A 22 -13.32 -3.95 -19.63
C GLY A 22 -13.20 -5.33 -20.30
N TYR A 23 -12.77 -6.34 -19.56
CA TYR A 23 -12.69 -7.72 -20.05
C TYR A 23 -14.07 -8.28 -20.45
N VAL A 24 -15.10 -8.06 -19.63
CA VAL A 24 -16.46 -8.54 -19.92
C VAL A 24 -17.04 -7.86 -21.17
N LEU A 25 -16.70 -6.59 -21.42
CA LEU A 25 -17.24 -5.82 -22.54
C LEU A 25 -16.57 -6.11 -23.89
N GLY A 26 -15.29 -6.49 -23.90
CA GLY A 26 -14.54 -6.64 -25.16
C GLY A 26 -13.31 -7.52 -25.09
N GLY A 27 -13.26 -8.43 -24.12
CA GLY A 27 -12.14 -9.35 -23.92
C GLY A 27 -10.83 -8.65 -23.53
N VAL A 28 -9.71 -9.32 -23.79
CA VAL A 28 -8.37 -8.86 -23.39
C VAL A 28 -8.03 -7.43 -23.88
N PRO A 29 -8.34 -7.02 -25.13
CA PRO A 29 -8.02 -5.67 -25.61
C PRO A 29 -8.76 -4.57 -24.82
N ALA A 30 -10.04 -4.79 -24.50
CA ALA A 30 -10.83 -3.84 -23.73
C ALA A 30 -10.40 -3.77 -22.26
N ALA A 31 -9.94 -4.89 -21.68
CA ALA A 31 -9.32 -4.92 -20.35
C ALA A 31 -8.04 -4.07 -20.30
N LEU A 32 -7.18 -4.18 -21.33
CA LEU A 32 -5.96 -3.37 -21.44
C LEU A 32 -6.29 -1.89 -21.60
N LEU A 33 -7.27 -1.53 -22.44
CA LEU A 33 -7.71 -0.15 -22.61
C LEU A 33 -8.30 0.44 -21.32
N ALA A 34 -9.11 -0.33 -20.58
CA ALA A 34 -9.64 0.09 -19.29
C ALA A 34 -8.52 0.33 -18.26
N THR A 35 -7.53 -0.57 -18.22
CA THR A 35 -6.35 -0.44 -17.36
C THR A 35 -5.55 0.81 -17.72
N LEU A 36 -5.26 1.02 -19.01
CA LEU A 36 -4.57 2.22 -19.49
C LEU A 36 -5.37 3.48 -19.19
N GLY A 37 -6.68 3.49 -19.39
CA GLY A 37 -7.54 4.64 -19.10
C GLY A 37 -7.51 5.07 -17.63
N ILE A 38 -7.34 4.13 -16.71
CA ILE A 38 -7.22 4.40 -15.27
C ILE A 38 -5.83 4.94 -14.92
N PHE A 39 -4.77 4.29 -15.41
CA PHE A 39 -3.40 4.60 -14.99
C PHE A 39 -2.77 5.77 -15.76
N LEU A 40 -3.15 5.97 -17.02
CA LEU A 40 -2.53 6.98 -17.89
C LEU A 40 -2.70 8.41 -17.35
N PRO A 41 -3.89 8.85 -16.88
CA PRO A 41 -4.03 10.18 -16.28
C PRO A 41 -3.11 10.35 -15.07
N ALA A 42 -3.03 9.35 -14.19
CA ALA A 42 -2.16 9.37 -13.02
C ALA A 42 -0.67 9.50 -13.42
N PHE A 43 -0.22 8.75 -14.42
CA PHE A 43 1.15 8.88 -14.94
C PHE A 43 1.44 10.24 -15.55
N ILE A 44 0.47 10.84 -16.26
CA ILE A 44 0.59 12.20 -16.79
C ILE A 44 0.73 13.21 -15.64
N PHE A 45 -0.11 13.12 -14.61
CA PHE A 45 -0.04 14.00 -13.45
C PHE A 45 1.30 13.86 -12.70
N VAL A 46 1.80 12.65 -12.50
CA VAL A 46 3.11 12.40 -11.87
C VAL A 46 4.24 13.01 -12.71
N ALA A 47 4.25 12.76 -14.02
CA ALA A 47 5.26 13.31 -14.93
C ALA A 47 5.25 14.85 -14.96
N LEU A 48 4.07 15.46 -14.93
CA LEU A 48 3.91 16.92 -14.89
C LEU A 48 4.37 17.47 -13.53
N SER A 49 3.97 16.82 -12.44
CA SER A 49 4.33 17.19 -11.07
C SER A 49 5.84 17.17 -10.87
N ALA A 50 6.56 16.19 -11.45
CA ALA A 50 8.02 16.10 -11.36
C ALA A 50 8.73 17.35 -11.91
N ARG A 51 8.14 18.05 -12.89
CA ARG A 51 8.69 19.30 -13.45
C ARG A 51 8.17 20.54 -12.75
N LEU A 52 6.94 20.50 -12.23
CA LEU A 52 6.26 21.65 -11.66
C LEU A 52 6.60 21.86 -10.17
N ILE A 53 6.69 20.79 -9.38
CA ILE A 53 6.98 20.83 -7.94
C ILE A 53 8.33 21.52 -7.64
N PRO A 54 9.44 21.23 -8.35
CA PRO A 54 10.71 21.92 -8.10
C PRO A 54 10.62 23.43 -8.35
N ARG A 55 9.81 23.88 -9.31
CA ARG A 55 9.60 25.31 -9.58
C ARG A 55 8.75 25.96 -8.49
N ILE A 56 7.72 25.27 -8.01
CA ILE A 56 6.88 25.74 -6.90
C ILE A 56 7.71 25.85 -5.61
N ARG A 57 8.61 24.91 -5.36
CA ARG A 57 9.52 24.92 -4.20
C ARG A 57 10.51 26.09 -4.16
N GLN A 58 10.68 26.85 -5.25
CA GLN A 58 11.55 28.03 -5.25
C GLN A 58 11.02 29.16 -4.35
N SER A 59 9.72 29.18 -4.06
CA SER A 59 9.13 30.09 -3.08
C SER A 59 9.23 29.49 -1.67
N ALA A 60 9.75 30.27 -0.71
CA ALA A 60 9.89 29.84 0.68
C ALA A 60 8.56 29.40 1.32
N TRP A 61 7.45 30.09 0.99
CA TRP A 61 6.12 29.75 1.50
C TRP A 61 5.60 28.42 0.92
N ALA A 62 5.76 28.22 -0.39
CA ALA A 62 5.28 27.00 -1.05
C ALA A 62 6.15 25.78 -0.72
N GLY A 63 7.46 25.97 -0.49
CA GLY A 63 8.34 24.95 0.06
C GLY A 63 7.89 24.48 1.44
N ALA A 64 7.63 25.43 2.36
CA ALA A 64 7.13 25.12 3.70
C ALA A 64 5.77 24.42 3.68
N LEU A 65 4.86 24.80 2.79
CA LEU A 65 3.59 24.10 2.59
C LEU A 65 3.81 22.62 2.18
N LEU A 66 4.68 22.37 1.21
CA LEU A 66 4.99 21.02 0.74
C LEU A 66 5.66 20.17 1.83
N ASP A 67 6.51 20.76 2.66
CA ASP A 67 7.07 20.07 3.83
C ASP A 67 5.99 19.75 4.87
N GLY A 68 5.03 20.66 5.07
CA GLY A 68 3.84 20.40 5.89
C GLY A 68 2.99 19.25 5.36
N VAL A 69 2.79 19.16 4.03
CA VAL A 69 2.09 18.03 3.39
C VAL A 69 2.85 16.72 3.60
N ASN A 70 4.18 16.72 3.48
CA ASN A 70 5.00 15.54 3.74
C ASN A 70 4.90 15.10 5.21
N ALA A 71 4.95 16.04 6.16
CA ALA A 71 4.80 15.77 7.58
C ALA A 71 3.39 15.21 7.91
N ALA A 72 2.34 15.80 7.31
CA ALA A 72 0.98 15.31 7.46
C ALA A 72 0.81 13.89 6.88
N SER A 73 1.43 13.60 5.73
CA SER A 73 1.43 12.27 5.14
C SER A 73 2.11 11.24 6.06
N MET A 74 3.27 11.57 6.64
CA MET A 74 3.93 10.69 7.62
C MET A 74 3.05 10.47 8.88
N GLY A 75 2.40 11.52 9.37
CA GLY A 75 1.46 11.43 10.49
C GLY A 75 0.28 10.52 10.18
N LEU A 76 -0.30 10.64 8.98
CA LEU A 76 -1.39 9.78 8.53
C LEU A 76 -0.93 8.32 8.39
N MET A 77 0.25 8.07 7.81
CA MET A 77 0.82 6.74 7.72
C MET A 77 0.98 6.12 9.12
N ALA A 78 1.56 6.86 10.06
CA ALA A 78 1.72 6.40 11.44
C ALA A 78 0.37 6.09 12.11
N ALA A 79 -0.65 6.95 11.90
CA ALA A 79 -1.98 6.74 12.44
C ALA A 79 -2.66 5.47 11.87
N VAL A 80 -2.56 5.26 10.56
CA VAL A 80 -3.09 4.04 9.91
C VAL A 80 -2.32 2.81 10.37
N THR A 81 -0.99 2.88 10.46
CA THR A 81 -0.17 1.79 11.01
C THR A 81 -0.59 1.45 12.44
N TRP A 82 -0.86 2.45 13.28
CA TRP A 82 -1.31 2.24 14.65
C TRP A 82 -2.71 1.61 14.73
N GLN A 83 -3.63 2.03 13.86
CA GLN A 83 -4.96 1.41 13.77
C GLN A 83 -4.87 -0.06 13.32
N LEU A 84 -4.07 -0.34 12.30
CA LEU A 84 -3.83 -1.71 11.83
C LEU A 84 -3.14 -2.55 12.91
N ALA A 85 -2.18 -2.00 13.64
CA ALA A 85 -1.50 -2.69 14.73
C ALA A 85 -2.47 -3.09 15.85
N GLN A 86 -3.38 -2.20 16.26
CA GLN A 86 -4.41 -2.53 17.26
C GLN A 86 -5.37 -3.61 16.76
N ALA A 87 -5.76 -3.58 15.48
CA ALA A 87 -6.62 -4.59 14.90
C ALA A 87 -5.92 -5.94 14.71
N ALA A 88 -4.61 -5.94 14.43
CA ALA A 88 -3.83 -7.14 14.19
C ALA A 88 -3.29 -7.79 15.47
N VAL A 89 -2.96 -6.99 16.50
CA VAL A 89 -2.36 -7.48 17.75
C VAL A 89 -3.46 -7.76 18.76
N THR A 90 -3.96 -8.98 18.73
CA THR A 90 -5.00 -9.48 19.67
C THR A 90 -4.40 -10.20 20.87
N ASP A 91 -3.28 -10.88 20.69
CA ASP A 91 -2.71 -11.82 21.67
C ASP A 91 -1.21 -11.59 21.90
N VAL A 92 -0.71 -12.10 23.04
CA VAL A 92 0.72 -12.05 23.41
C VAL A 92 1.60 -12.70 22.34
N TRP A 93 1.10 -13.75 21.66
CA TRP A 93 1.78 -14.39 20.54
C TRP A 93 1.97 -13.43 19.35
N THR A 94 0.90 -12.75 18.94
CA THR A 94 0.93 -11.79 17.83
C THR A 94 1.79 -10.58 18.15
N LEU A 95 1.80 -10.15 19.42
CA LEU A 95 2.71 -9.11 19.90
C LEU A 95 4.18 -9.56 19.80
N GLY A 96 4.47 -10.83 20.13
CA GLY A 96 5.79 -11.44 19.94
C GLY A 96 6.25 -11.42 18.47
N ILE A 97 5.36 -11.77 17.55
CA ILE A 97 5.63 -11.73 16.10
C ILE A 97 5.96 -10.29 15.66
N VAL A 98 5.17 -9.30 16.09
CA VAL A 98 5.40 -7.88 15.74
C VAL A 98 6.76 -7.40 16.26
N VAL A 99 7.13 -7.73 17.50
CA VAL A 99 8.43 -7.32 18.07
C VAL A 99 9.59 -7.98 17.34
N VAL A 100 9.52 -9.30 17.08
CA VAL A 100 10.57 -10.02 16.34
C VAL A 100 10.69 -9.49 14.91
N ALA A 101 9.56 -9.25 14.23
CA ALA A 101 9.52 -8.68 12.89
C ALA A 101 10.10 -7.26 12.86
N ALA A 102 9.79 -6.42 13.84
CA ALA A 102 10.36 -5.08 13.96
C ALA A 102 11.88 -5.13 14.17
N VAL A 103 12.36 -5.97 15.09
CA VAL A 103 13.80 -6.14 15.34
C VAL A 103 14.52 -6.69 14.10
N ALA A 104 13.95 -7.69 13.43
CA ALA A 104 14.49 -8.25 12.20
C ALA A 104 14.59 -7.18 11.09
N LEU A 105 13.56 -6.34 10.94
CA LEU A 105 13.55 -5.27 9.96
C LEU A 105 14.59 -4.19 10.28
N PHE A 106 14.63 -3.69 11.51
CA PHE A 106 15.53 -2.58 11.88
C PHE A 106 16.99 -3.01 12.02
N ARG A 107 17.26 -4.22 12.54
CA ARG A 107 18.63 -4.67 12.84
C ARG A 107 19.28 -5.46 11.71
N PHE A 108 18.50 -6.24 10.98
CA PHE A 108 19.01 -7.13 9.94
C PHE A 108 18.62 -6.70 8.52
N LYS A 109 17.78 -5.65 8.37
CA LYS A 109 17.31 -5.11 7.08
C LYS A 109 16.83 -6.23 6.15
N ILE A 110 16.17 -7.23 6.72
CA ILE A 110 15.66 -8.37 5.97
C ILE A 110 14.65 -7.85 4.95
N ASN A 111 14.71 -8.39 3.73
CA ASN A 111 13.78 -8.04 2.68
C ASN A 111 12.34 -8.26 3.16
N THR A 112 11.51 -7.23 3.02
CA THR A 112 10.10 -7.19 3.42
C THR A 112 9.32 -8.40 2.89
N THR A 113 9.64 -8.92 1.71
CA THR A 113 8.99 -10.13 1.17
C THR A 113 9.15 -11.34 2.09
N TRP A 114 10.37 -11.57 2.61
CA TRP A 114 10.65 -12.67 3.53
C TRP A 114 10.04 -12.43 4.91
N LEU A 115 9.99 -11.17 5.34
CA LEU A 115 9.40 -10.77 6.62
C LEU A 115 7.89 -11.01 6.63
N ILE A 116 7.21 -10.70 5.53
CA ILE A 116 5.77 -10.97 5.34
C ILE A 116 5.52 -12.48 5.29
N ALA A 117 6.30 -13.22 4.49
CA ALA A 117 6.14 -14.67 4.38
C ALA A 117 6.36 -15.38 5.74
N GLY A 118 7.41 -15.00 6.47
CA GLY A 118 7.70 -15.53 7.81
C GLY A 118 6.65 -15.16 8.84
N GLY A 119 6.17 -13.91 8.84
CA GLY A 119 5.10 -13.46 9.72
C GLY A 119 3.77 -14.16 9.46
N ALA A 120 3.42 -14.38 8.19
CA ALA A 120 2.21 -15.12 7.81
C ALA A 120 2.27 -16.59 8.26
N LEU A 121 3.42 -17.26 8.07
CA LEU A 121 3.62 -18.63 8.54
C LEU A 121 3.57 -18.74 10.07
N ALA A 122 4.23 -17.82 10.78
CA ALA A 122 4.23 -17.78 12.25
C ALA A 122 2.84 -17.47 12.84
N GLY A 123 2.07 -16.60 12.18
CA GLY A 123 0.69 -16.29 12.55
C GLY A 123 -0.24 -17.49 12.32
N TRP A 124 -0.13 -18.17 11.17
CA TRP A 124 -0.94 -19.34 10.85
C TRP A 124 -0.68 -20.51 11.81
N LEU A 125 0.59 -20.79 12.12
CA LEU A 125 0.96 -21.83 13.08
C LEU A 125 0.48 -21.50 14.51
N GLY A 126 0.40 -20.21 14.86
CA GLY A 126 -0.10 -19.76 16.15
C GLY A 126 -1.62 -19.89 16.31
N GLN A 127 -2.40 -19.68 15.23
CA GLN A 127 -3.86 -19.83 15.24
C GLN A 127 -4.33 -21.29 15.42
N GLY A 128 -3.46 -22.27 15.19
CA GLY A 128 -3.77 -23.69 15.41
C GLY A 128 -3.73 -24.14 16.89
N PHE A 129 -3.34 -23.26 17.82
CA PHE A 129 -3.26 -23.54 19.26
C PHE A 129 -4.32 -22.81 20.11
N GLY A 130 -5.29 -22.12 19.47
CA GLY A 130 -6.40 -21.42 20.11
C GLY A 130 -7.72 -22.17 20.02
#